data_AF-A0A2A5GHY0-F1
#
_entry.id   AF-A0A2A5GHY0-F1
#
_cell.length_a   1.000
_cell.length_b   1.000
_cell.length_c   1.000
_cell.angle_alpha   90.00
_cell.angle_beta   90.00
_cell.angle_gamma   90.00
#
_symmetry.space_group_name_H-M   'P 1'
#
loop_
_entity.id
_entity.type
_entity.pdbx_description
1 polymer ?
#
loop_
_entity_poly.entity_id
_entity_poly.type
_entity_poly.pdbx_seq_one_letter_code
_entity_poly.pdbx_strand_id
1 'polypeptide(L)'
;FYASTNTGFFELTPAVSYGPFRGRSSDGEFNFPVINQQAAQLDGIGKLLLENKELPMHIRGEEGLKDMKVIEAVYAAAENGGKVVLS
;
A
#
# COMPACT_ATOMS: atom_id res chain seq x y z
N PHE A 1 5.55 10.21 0.08
CA PHE A 1 4.25 9.86 0.66
C PHE A 1 4.18 10.51 2.03
N TYR A 2 3.05 11.13 2.35
CA TYR A 2 2.86 11.88 3.59
C TYR A 2 1.43 11.62 4.07
N ALA A 3 1.26 11.37 5.37
CA ALA A 3 -0.05 11.37 5.99
C ALA A 3 0.04 12.02 7.36
N SER A 4 -1.03 12.71 7.76
CA SER A 4 -1.07 13.43 9.03
C SER A 4 -2.42 13.31 9.71
N THR A 5 -2.39 13.53 11.02
CA THR A 5 -3.55 13.66 11.90
C THR A 5 -3.42 14.98 12.66
N ASN A 6 -4.37 15.28 13.55
CA ASN A 6 -4.28 16.42 14.45
C ASN A 6 -3.13 16.30 15.49
N THR A 7 -2.59 15.11 15.71
CA THR A 7 -1.53 14.87 16.71
C THR A 7 -0.17 14.55 16.11
N GLY A 8 -0.03 14.50 14.78
CA GLY A 8 1.27 14.24 14.16
C GLY A 8 1.21 13.80 12.71
N PHE A 9 2.37 13.39 12.18
CA PHE A 9 2.53 12.97 10.81
C PHE A 9 3.49 11.80 10.65
N PHE A 10 3.47 11.19 9.47
CA PHE A 10 4.59 10.42 8.96
C PHE A 10 4.82 10.73 7.49
N GLU A 11 6.07 10.57 7.06
CA GLU A 11 6.45 10.67 5.67
C GLU A 11 7.47 9.61 5.26
N LEU A 12 7.46 9.30 3.97
CA LEU A 12 8.35 8.33 3.33
C LEU A 12 8.78 8.86 1.96
N THR A 13 10.09 8.86 1.69
CA THR A 13 10.69 9.30 0.44
C THR A 13 11.94 8.50 0.06
N PRO A 14 12.06 8.02 -1.18
CA PRO A 14 10.95 7.73 -2.10
C PRO A 14 9.97 6.73 -1.44
N ALA A 15 8.68 6.74 -1.80
CA ALA A 15 7.70 5.86 -1.16
C ALA A 15 7.41 4.57 -1.94
N VAL A 16 7.45 4.65 -3.28
CA VAL A 16 7.19 3.53 -4.18
C VAL A 16 8.34 3.49 -5.19
N SER A 17 9.43 2.84 -4.81
CA SER A 17 10.65 2.68 -5.62
C SER A 17 11.44 1.47 -5.13
N TYR A 18 12.58 1.16 -5.74
CA TYR A 18 13.50 0.13 -5.25
C TYR A 18 14.39 0.59 -4.07
N GLY A 19 14.15 1.79 -3.54
CA GLY A 19 14.88 2.36 -2.42
C GLY A 19 16.20 3.03 -2.83
N PRO A 20 17.03 3.41 -1.83
CA PRO A 20 16.80 3.26 -0.39
C PRO A 20 15.67 4.16 0.13
N PHE A 21 14.96 3.69 1.15
CA PHE A 21 13.83 4.42 1.75
C PHE A 21 14.30 5.28 2.92
N ARG A 22 13.84 6.53 2.97
CA ARG A 22 13.99 7.42 4.13
C ARG A 22 12.60 7.80 4.60
N GLY A 23 12.34 7.65 5.88
CA GLY A 23 11.07 8.07 6.46
C GLY A 23 11.25 8.63 7.86
N ARG A 24 10.26 9.40 8.29
CA ARG A 24 10.19 9.93 9.66
C ARG A 24 8.74 10.13 10.07
N SER A 25 8.49 10.18 11.37
CA SER A 25 7.26 10.66 11.97
C SER A 25 7.52 11.89 12.84
N SER A 26 6.46 12.39 13.48
CA SER A 26 6.58 13.37 14.57
C SER A 26 7.53 12.92 15.70
N ASP A 27 7.77 11.62 15.85
CA ASP A 27 8.57 11.04 16.94
C ASP A 27 10.02 10.75 16.53
N GLY A 28 10.38 10.94 15.26
CA GLY A 28 11.74 10.76 14.78
C GLY A 28 11.86 9.98 13.47
N GLU A 29 13.10 9.67 13.10
CA GLU A 29 13.42 8.98 11.84
C GLU A 29 13.20 7.47 11.94
N PHE A 30 12.79 6.86 10.83
CA PHE A 30 12.69 5.42 10.68
C PHE A 30 14.01 4.84 10.18
N ASN A 31 14.42 3.73 10.78
CA ASN A 31 15.54 2.93 10.30
C ASN A 31 15.01 1.66 9.62
N PHE A 32 14.94 1.67 8.29
CA PHE A 32 14.47 0.53 7.52
C PHE A 32 15.63 -0.39 7.11
N PRO A 33 15.45 -1.72 7.15
CA PRO A 33 16.41 -2.63 6.55
C PRO A 33 16.41 -2.45 5.03
N VAL A 34 17.60 -2.45 4.43
CA VAL A 34 17.76 -2.44 2.97
C VAL A 34 17.66 -3.88 2.47
N ILE A 35 16.48 -4.26 1.98
CA ILE A 35 16.19 -5.60 1.46
C ILE A 35 15.59 -5.51 0.06
N ASN A 36 15.67 -6.61 -0.69
CA ASN A 36 14.89 -6.77 -1.90
C ASN A 36 13.43 -7.05 -1.52
N GLN A 37 12.56 -6.06 -1.73
CA GLN A 37 11.16 -6.14 -1.33
C GLN A 37 10.38 -7.20 -2.13
N GLN A 38 10.70 -7.37 -3.42
CA GLN A 38 10.06 -8.35 -4.29
C GLN A 38 10.40 -9.79 -3.86
N ALA A 39 11.66 -10.05 -3.51
CA ALA A 39 12.08 -11.35 -3.00
C ALA A 39 11.37 -11.65 -1.67
N ALA A 40 11.37 -10.71 -0.72
CA ALA A 40 10.68 -10.87 0.56
C ALA A 40 9.17 -11.11 0.39
N GLN A 41 8.52 -10.46 -0.59
CA GLN A 41 7.12 -10.68 -0.91
C GLN A 41 6.88 -12.10 -1.42
N LEU A 42 7.68 -12.58 -2.39
CA LEU A 42 7.54 -13.92 -2.95
C LEU A 42 7.82 -15.00 -1.90
N ASP A 43 8.85 -14.84 -1.07
CA ASP A 43 9.17 -15.76 0.02
C ASP A 43 8.03 -15.84 1.05
N GLY A 44 7.45 -14.69 1.40
CA GLY A 44 6.31 -14.63 2.32
C GLY A 44 5.08 -15.37 1.78
N ILE A 45 4.75 -15.16 0.50
CA ILE A 45 3.66 -15.87 -0.17
C ILE A 45 3.95 -17.37 -0.26
N GLY A 46 5.15 -17.74 -0.73
CA GLY A 46 5.56 -19.13 -0.88
C GLY A 46 5.50 -19.91 0.43
N LYS A 47 5.94 -19.30 1.53
CA LYS A 47 5.83 -19.89 2.86
C LYS A 47 4.39 -20.21 3.24
N LEU A 48 3.46 -19.28 3.04
CA LEU A 48 2.05 -19.49 3.37
C LEU A 48 1.44 -20.63 2.56
N LEU A 49 1.77 -20.71 1.27
CA LEU A 49 1.30 -21.79 0.39
C LEU A 49 1.82 -23.15 0.85
N LEU A 50 3.12 -23.26 1.16
CA LEU A 50 3.72 -24.50 1.66
C LEU A 50 3.15 -24.94 3.01
N GLU A 51 2.74 -23.98 3.85
CA GLU A 51 2.09 -24.22 5.13
C GLU A 51 0.58 -24.49 5.00
N ASN A 52 0.02 -24.51 3.77
CA ASN A 52 -1.43 -24.60 3.51
C ASN A 52 -2.25 -23.55 4.29
N LYS A 53 -1.70 -22.34 4.41
CA LYS A 53 -2.38 -21.21 5.06
C LYS A 53 -3.02 -20.31 4.02
N GLU A 54 -4.12 -19.69 4.41
CA GLU A 54 -4.74 -18.64 3.60
C GLU A 54 -3.83 -17.42 3.50
N LEU A 55 -3.88 -16.76 2.33
CA LEU A 55 -3.22 -15.47 2.15
C LEU A 55 -3.94 -14.39 2.98
N PRO A 56 -3.21 -13.47 3.65
CA PRO A 56 -3.80 -12.31 4.29
C PRO A 56 -4.66 -11.48 3.34
N MET A 57 -5.77 -10.92 3.85
CA MET A 57 -6.73 -10.15 3.05
C MET A 57 -6.09 -9.08 2.15
N HIS A 58 -5.10 -8.34 2.68
CA HIS A 58 -4.43 -7.24 1.99
C HIS A 58 -3.51 -7.67 0.82
N ILE A 59 -3.32 -8.97 0.58
CA ILE A 59 -2.58 -9.49 -0.58
C ILE A 59 -3.38 -10.50 -1.40
N ARG A 60 -4.69 -10.64 -1.16
CA ARG A 60 -5.57 -11.49 -1.97
C ARG A 60 -6.15 -10.72 -3.15
N GLY A 61 -6.74 -11.46 -4.10
CA GLY A 61 -7.42 -10.87 -5.26
C GLY A 61 -8.58 -9.94 -4.89
N GLU A 62 -9.25 -10.17 -3.76
CA GLU A 62 -10.33 -9.30 -3.29
C GLU A 62 -9.84 -7.88 -2.94
N GLU A 63 -8.57 -7.70 -2.55
CA GLU A 63 -8.01 -6.36 -2.33
C GLU A 63 -7.78 -5.63 -3.66
N GLY A 64 -7.21 -6.32 -4.65
CA GLY A 64 -7.08 -5.77 -6.00
C GLY A 64 -8.41 -5.41 -6.65
N LEU A 65 -9.47 -6.18 -6.37
CA LEU A 65 -10.83 -5.84 -6.83
C LEU A 65 -11.34 -4.53 -6.21
N LYS A 66 -11.00 -4.23 -4.94
CA LYS A 66 -11.37 -2.94 -4.32
C LYS A 66 -10.64 -1.79 -5.00
N ASP A 67 -9.35 -1.95 -5.31
CA ASP A 67 -8.58 -0.95 -6.05
C ASP A 67 -9.23 -0.67 -7.42
N MET A 68 -9.63 -1.72 -8.14
CA MET A 68 -10.31 -1.56 -9.43
C MET A 68 -11.62 -0.78 -9.32
N LYS A 69 -12.44 -1.04 -8.29
CA LYS A 69 -13.69 -0.27 -8.07
C LYS A 69 -13.43 1.22 -7.87
N VAL A 70 -12.38 1.56 -7.12
CA VAL A 70 -12.00 2.97 -6.90
C VAL A 70 -11.50 3.59 -8.20
N ILE A 71 -10.66 2.88 -8.95
CA ILE A 71 -10.14 3.34 -10.26
C ILE A 71 -11.28 3.61 -11.23
N GLU A 72 -12.24 2.69 -11.36
CA GLU A 72 -13.43 2.86 -12.21
C GLU A 72 -14.26 4.09 -11.79
N ALA A 73 -14.45 4.29 -10.49
CA ALA A 73 -15.18 5.46 -9.98
C ALA A 73 -14.44 6.78 -10.24
N VAL A 74 -13.11 6.79 -10.18
CA VAL A 74 -12.30 7.96 -10.55
C VAL A 74 -12.49 8.29 -12.03
N TYR A 75 -12.48 7.30 -12.91
CA TYR A 75 -12.76 7.51 -14.34
C TYR A 75 -14.18 8.04 -14.58
N ALA A 76 -15.18 7.42 -13.95
CA ALA A 76 -16.57 7.87 -14.06
C ALA A 76 -16.77 9.30 -13.51
N ALA A 77 -16.08 9.67 -12.43
CA ALA A 77 -16.12 11.03 -11.88
C ALA A 77 -15.50 12.06 -12.83
N ALA A 78 -14.37 11.72 -13.47
CA ALA A 78 -13.70 12.57 -14.44
C ALA A 78 -14.54 12.80 -15.71
N GLU A 79 -15.23 11.76 -16.18
CA GLU A 79 -16.12 11.84 -17.35
C GLU A 79 -17.37 12.68 -17.07
N ASN A 80 -17.99 12.50 -15.90
CA ASN A 80 -19.26 13.17 -15.56
C ASN A 80 -19.09 14.51 -14.84
N GLY A 81 -17.87 14.91 -14.49
CA GLY A 81 -17.57 16.15 -13.76
C GLY A 81 -18.16 16.19 -12.34
N GLY A 82 -18.38 15.04 -11.71
CA GLY A 82 -19.15 14.93 -10.47
C GLY A 82 -18.65 13.86 -9.51
N LYS A 83 -19.13 13.91 -8.26
CA LYS A 83 -18.78 12.94 -7.21
C LYS A 83 -19.47 11.59 -7.47
N VAL A 84 -18.69 10.51 -7.48
CA VAL A 84 -19.19 9.13 -7.47
C VAL A 84 -19.17 8.60 -6.04
N VAL A 85 -20.29 8.01 -5.58
CA VAL A 85 -20.39 7.37 -4.27
C VAL A 85 -20.19 5.87 -4.46
N LEU A 86 -19.21 5.30 -3.77
CA LEU A 86 -18.95 3.87 -3.73
C LEU A 86 -19.84 3.18 -2.70
N SER A 87 -20.25 1.94 -2.99
CA SER A 87 -21.00 1.05 -2.10
C SER A 87 -20.20 -0.19 -1.69
#